data_AF-A0A537QS17-F1
#
_entry.id   AF-A0A537QS17-F1
#
_cell.length_a   1.000
_cell.length_b   1.000
_cell.length_c   1.000
_cell.angle_alpha   90.00
_cell.angle_beta   90.00
_cell.angle_gamma   90.00
#
_symmetry.space_group_name_H-M   'P 1'
#
loop_
_entity.id
_entity.type
_entity.pdbx_description
1 polymer ?
#
loop_
_entity_poly.entity_id
_entity_poly.type
_entity_poly.pdbx_seq_one_letter_code
_entity_poly.pdbx_strand_id
1 'polypeptide(L)' 'MFPVVISIPDEDALAARMDTMRQWLDHQRFEPATFRYTFAARGLLFRVEFTVEAQALAFAKAFDGQLP' A
#
# COMPACT_ATOMS: atom_id res chain seq x y z
N MET A 1 9.57 -10.59 -5.20
CA MET A 1 8.74 -9.70 -4.36
C MET A 1 8.15 -8.65 -5.28
N PHE A 2 6.85 -8.40 -5.18
CA PHE A 2 6.07 -7.50 -6.02
C PHE A 2 5.75 -6.24 -5.20
N PRO A 3 6.51 -5.15 -5.38
CA PRO A 3 6.25 -3.90 -4.69
C PRO A 3 5.05 -3.18 -5.32
N VAL A 4 4.19 -2.62 -4.48
CA VAL A 4 3.11 -1.71 -4.86
C VAL A 4 3.38 -0.36 -4.21
N VAL A 5 3.35 0.71 -5.01
CA VAL A 5 3.56 2.07 -4.53
C VAL A 5 2.26 2.85 -4.59
N ILE A 6 1.88 3.47 -3.47
CA ILE A 6 0.68 4.30 -3.34
C ILE A 6 1.14 5.72 -2.97
N SER A 7 0.65 6.72 -3.71
CA SER A 7 0.89 8.12 -3.37
C SER A 7 -0.30 8.67 -2.58
N ILE A 8 -0.04 9.19 -1.39
CA ILE A 8 -1.04 9.84 -0.54
C ILE A 8 -0.69 11.33 -0.47
N PRO A 9 -1.56 12.23 -0.98
CA PRO A 9 -1.27 13.66 -1.00
C PRO A 9 -1.35 14.30 0.40
N ASP A 10 -2.18 13.76 1.30
CA ASP A 10 -2.47 14.33 2.61
C ASP A 10 -1.90 13.49 3.76
N GLU A 11 -1.13 14.13 4.63
CA GLU A 11 -0.51 13.48 5.80
C GLU A 11 -1.55 13.17 6.90
N ASP A 12 -2.54 14.04 7.12
CA ASP A 12 -3.64 13.77 8.07
C ASP A 12 -4.50 12.56 7.67
N ALA A 13 -4.60 12.28 6.37
CA ALA A 13 -5.31 11.11 5.86
C ALA A 13 -4.51 9.81 6.02
N LEU A 14 -3.22 9.89 6.37
CA LEU A 14 -2.31 8.76 6.48
C LEU A 14 -2.82 7.71 7.45
N ALA A 15 -3.13 8.11 8.70
CA ALA A 15 -3.52 7.19 9.75
C ALA A 15 -4.79 6.42 9.36
N ALA A 16 -5.78 7.13 8.81
CA ALA A 16 -7.00 6.53 8.29
C ALA A 16 -6.74 5.60 7.10
N ARG A 17 -5.80 5.97 6.20
CA ARG A 17 -5.40 5.13 5.07
C ARG A 17 -4.68 3.86 5.53
N MET A 18 -3.76 3.96 6.49
CA MET A 18 -3.07 2.81 7.07
C MET A 18 -4.06 1.84 7.72
N ASP A 19 -5.03 2.37 8.48
CA ASP A 19 -6.05 1.56 9.12
C ASP A 19 -6.93 0.85 8.09
N THR A 20 -7.37 1.57 7.05
CA THR A 20 -8.12 0.99 5.92
C THR A 20 -7.31 -0.08 5.18
N MET A 21 -6.03 0.16 4.91
CA MET A 21 -5.13 -0.81 4.28
C MET A 21 -4.99 -2.06 5.15
N ARG A 22 -4.81 -1.88 6.47
CA ARG A 22 -4.67 -2.99 7.40
C ARG A 22 -5.95 -3.82 7.48
N GLN A 23 -7.11 -3.18 7.58
CA GLN A 23 -8.40 -3.89 7.55
C GLN A 23 -8.61 -4.63 6.23
N TRP A 24 -8.27 -4.02 5.10
CA TRP A 24 -8.41 -4.65 3.79
C TRP A 24 -7.49 -5.87 3.64
N LEU A 25 -6.22 -5.75 4.07
CA LEU A 25 -5.26 -6.85 4.05
C LEU A 25 -5.70 -8.01 4.96
N ASP A 26 -6.20 -7.70 6.15
CA ASP A 26 -6.71 -8.69 7.10
C ASP A 26 -7.94 -9.42 6.52
N HIS A 27 -8.87 -8.67 5.92
CA HIS A 27 -10.06 -9.22 5.27
C HIS A 27 -9.72 -10.14 4.10
N GLN A 28 -8.74 -9.75 3.26
CA GLN A 28 -8.26 -10.57 2.15
C GLN A 28 -7.31 -11.70 2.61
N ARG A 29 -6.89 -11.69 3.88
CA ARG A 29 -5.85 -12.57 4.45
C ARG A 29 -4.54 -12.52 3.66
N PHE A 30 -4.17 -11.32 3.21
CA PHE A 30 -2.92 -11.11 2.50
C PHE A 30 -1.82 -10.74 3.49
N GLU A 31 -0.71 -11.47 3.42
CA GLU A 31 0.48 -11.22 4.23
C GLU A 31 1.51 -10.45 3.39
N PRO A 32 1.57 -9.11 3.51
CA PRO A 32 2.65 -8.35 2.89
C PRO A 32 3.97 -8.71 3.57
N ALA A 33 5.03 -8.89 2.77
CA ALA A 33 6.35 -9.19 3.27
C ALA A 33 7.04 -7.97 3.90
N THR A 34 6.78 -6.79 3.35
CA THR A 34 7.41 -5.56 3.83
C THR A 34 6.49 -4.38 3.62
N PHE A 35 6.45 -3.51 4.62
CA PHE A 35 5.68 -2.29 4.61
C PHE A 35 6.63 -1.12 4.87
N ARG A 36 6.70 -0.19 3.93
CA ARG A 36 7.54 1.01 4.03
C ARG A 36 6.72 2.24 3.67
N TYR A 37 7.00 3.33 4.35
CA TYR A 37 6.51 4.65 3.99
C TYR A 37 7.67 5.61 3.87
N THR A 38 7.55 6.60 3.00
CA THR A 38 8.58 7.61 2.75
C THR A 38 7.89 8.94 2.51
N PHE A 39 8.35 9.96 3.22
CA PHE A 39 7.94 11.34 2.97
C PHE A 39 8.66 11.84 1.72
N ALA A 40 7.89 12.23 0.70
CA ALA A 40 8.39 12.81 -0.54
C ALA A 40 7.95 14.28 -0.63
N ALA A 41 8.64 15.05 -1.47
CA ALA A 41 8.36 16.49 -1.63
C ALA A 41 6.94 16.82 -2.15
N ARG A 42 6.18 15.83 -2.62
CA ARG A 42 4.79 15.96 -3.13
C ARG A 42 3.76 15.16 -2.31
N GLY A 43 4.12 14.73 -1.11
CA GLY A 43 3.25 13.95 -0.23
C GLY A 43 3.92 12.67 0.26
N LEU A 44 3.13 11.69 0.64
CA LEU A 44 3.60 10.45 1.22
C LEU A 44 3.62 9.31 0.19
N LEU A 45 4.71 8.58 0.12
CA LEU A 45 4.82 7.37 -0.68
C LEU A 45 4.75 6.15 0.22
N PHE A 46 3.77 5.31 -0.03
CA PHE A 46 3.60 4.02 0.61
C PHE A 46 4.10 2.92 -0.31
N ARG A 47 5.00 2.08 0.17
CA ARG A 47 5.52 0.93 -0.55
C ARG A 47 5.22 -0.34 0.23
N VAL A 48 4.42 -1.21 -0.38
CA VAL A 48 4.04 -2.50 0.20
C VAL A 48 4.56 -3.59 -0.71
N GLU A 49 5.36 -4.50 -0.18
CA GLU A 49 5.96 -5.59 -0.95
C GLU A 49 5.24 -6.89 -0.65
N PHE A 50 4.71 -7.52 -1.70
CA PHE A 50 4.04 -8.81 -1.61
C PHE A 50 4.95 -9.94 -2.12
N THR A 51 4.78 -11.14 -1.56
CA THR A 51 5.42 -12.35 -2.11
C THR A 51 4.70 -12.87 -3.35
N VAL A 52 3.40 -12.57 -3.48
CA VAL A 52 2.52 -13.07 -4.53
C VAL A 52 2.07 -11.93 -5.44
N GLU A 53 2.26 -12.09 -6.75
CA GLU A 53 1.89 -11.09 -7.77
C GLU A 53 0.40 -10.76 -7.75
N ALA A 54 -0.45 -11.79 -7.63
CA ALA A 54 -1.91 -11.61 -7.60
C ALA A 54 -2.36 -10.73 -6.42
N GLN A 55 -1.69 -10.84 -5.26
CA GLN A 55 -1.98 -10.00 -4.10
C GLN A 55 -1.56 -8.55 -4.35
N ALA A 56 -0.39 -8.35 -4.95
CA ALA A 56 0.09 -7.03 -5.35
C ALA A 56 -0.86 -6.35 -6.35
N LEU A 57 -1.32 -7.09 -7.36
CA LEU A 57 -2.30 -6.63 -8.34
C LEU A 57 -3.65 -6.26 -7.70
N ALA A 58 -4.15 -7.08 -6.79
CA ALA A 58 -5.39 -6.80 -6.08
C ALA A 58 -5.27 -5.55 -5.20
N PHE A 59 -4.14 -5.40 -4.50
CA PHE A 59 -3.88 -4.25 -3.64
C PHE A 59 -3.69 -2.97 -4.46
N ALA A 60 -2.93 -3.02 -5.56
CA ALA A 60 -2.78 -1.92 -6.51
C ALA A 60 -4.14 -1.45 -7.04
N LYS A 61 -5.03 -2.36 -7.42
CA LYS A 61 -6.38 -2.02 -7.87
C LYS A 61 -7.27 -1.43 -6.77
N ALA A 62 -7.14 -1.87 -5.53
CA ALA A 62 -7.96 -1.41 -4.42
C ALA A 62 -7.58 0.00 -3.93
N PHE A 63 -6.30 0.36 -4.05
CA PHE A 63 -5.76 1.62 -3.50
C PHE A 63 -5.18 2.57 -4.57
N ASP A 64 -5.50 2.34 -5.84
CA ASP A 64 -4.92 3.06 -6.99
C ASP A 64 -3.37 3.08 -6.94
N GLY A 65 -2.80 1.98 -6.47
CA GLY A 65 -1.36 1.76 -6.39
C GLY A 65 -0.76 1.44 -7.75
N GLN A 66 0.49 1.84 -7.94
CA GLN A 66 1.28 1.49 -9.12
C GLN A 66 2.20 0.32 -8.81
N LEU A 67 2.20 -0.66 -9.71
CA LEU A 67 3.24 -1.68 -9.80
C LEU A 67 4.37 -1.09 -10.67
N PRO A 68 5.63 -1.08 -10.21
CA PRO A 68 6.76 -0.66 -11.02
C PRO A 68 7.14 -1.70 -12.08
#